data_AF-A0A962EF50-F1
#
_entry.id   AF-A0A962EF50-F1
#
_cell.length_a   1.000
_cell.length_b   1.000
_cell.length_c   1.000
_cell.angle_alpha   90.00
_cell.angle_beta   90.00
_cell.angle_gamma   90.00
#
_symmetry.space_group_name_H-M   'P 1'
#
loop_
_entity.id
_entity.type
_entity.pdbx_description
1 polymer ?
#
loop_
_entity_poly.entity_id
_entity_poly.type
_entity_poly.pdbx_seq_one_letter_code
_entity_poly.pdbx_strand_id
1 'polypeptide(L)'
;MTLVQLRHLIAIVDAGLNLTVAAERVHATQPGLSKQLRALEDELGFPVFLRNGKRLTGLTELGSEVASRARLIVDQARSIRAFAANTRAETDGELRVVCTHTLARFVLPEALGELRRRYPRVRLAIETTDPARIVEALGGGDVDVALSSSAGLPPETGLAVPLFRWRRVALVPATHVLARRKVLRLVDLAQYPLLVYPSTVRPGSSLAEAFADQGLHPEYAVTASDAELIRTYVEQGIGIGIVADLAAHRLPPSVRAIPLEMALAPCTTYALLPANRVPRDYTLELLRGLAPKLDLAALRRVLAGLEKADFPEAEWFKGESLDLASRVAI
;
A
#
# COMPACT_ATOMS: atom_id res chain seq x y z
N MET A 1 33.22 -9.89 5.29
CA MET A 1 31.91 -9.40 4.86
C MET A 1 31.22 -8.80 6.06
N THR A 2 30.55 -7.64 5.91
CA THR A 2 29.93 -6.88 7.01
C THR A 2 28.51 -6.47 6.68
N LEU A 3 27.67 -6.22 7.71
CA LEU A 3 26.31 -5.67 7.51
C LEU A 3 26.30 -4.33 6.77
N VAL A 4 27.34 -3.52 6.93
CA VAL A 4 27.50 -2.26 6.21
C VAL A 4 27.63 -2.51 4.70
N GLN A 5 28.48 -3.45 4.30
CA GLN A 5 28.64 -3.83 2.89
C GLN A 5 27.35 -4.39 2.29
N LEU A 6 26.61 -5.22 3.05
CA LEU A 6 25.32 -5.75 2.60
C LEU A 6 24.27 -4.65 2.39
N ARG A 7 24.19 -3.67 3.31
CA ARG A 7 23.30 -2.51 3.14
C ARG A 7 23.67 -1.64 1.95
N HIS A 8 24.97 -1.45 1.71
CA HIS A 8 25.45 -0.75 0.52
C HIS A 8 25.04 -1.46 -0.78
N LEU A 9 25.20 -2.78 -0.85
CA LEU A 9 24.73 -3.58 -1.99
C LEU A 9 23.24 -3.37 -2.24
N ILE A 10 22.41 -3.53 -1.20
CA ILE A 10 20.96 -3.36 -1.28
C ILE A 10 20.59 -1.94 -1.76
N ALA A 11 21.21 -0.90 -1.19
CA ALA A 11 20.94 0.48 -1.55
C ALA A 11 21.26 0.78 -3.03
N ILE A 12 22.30 0.15 -3.60
CA ILE A 12 22.63 0.28 -5.03
C ILE A 12 21.53 -0.34 -5.89
N VAL A 13 21.05 -1.53 -5.52
CA VAL A 13 19.96 -2.20 -6.22
C VAL A 13 18.68 -1.36 -6.15
N ASP A 14 18.31 -0.88 -4.97
CA ASP A 14 17.09 -0.10 -4.74
C ASP A 14 17.14 1.30 -5.38
N ALA A 15 18.33 1.81 -5.68
CA ALA A 15 18.53 3.07 -6.40
C ALA A 15 18.52 2.88 -7.93
N GLY A 16 18.13 1.71 -8.44
CA GLY A 16 18.16 1.42 -9.87
C GLY A 16 19.57 1.48 -10.44
N LEU A 17 20.57 1.03 -9.66
CA LEU A 17 21.99 1.02 -10.00
C LEU A 17 22.63 2.42 -10.07
N ASN A 18 21.93 3.47 -9.64
CA ASN A 18 22.48 4.82 -9.53
C ASN A 18 23.30 4.96 -8.25
N LEU A 19 24.63 4.94 -8.39
CA LEU A 19 25.58 5.03 -7.27
C LEU A 19 25.49 6.34 -6.48
N THR A 20 25.10 7.45 -7.12
CA THR A 20 24.96 8.75 -6.43
C THR A 20 23.76 8.72 -5.51
N VAL A 21 22.60 8.30 -6.03
CA VAL A 21 21.37 8.14 -5.24
C VAL A 21 21.55 7.11 -4.13
N ALA A 22 22.22 6.00 -4.41
CA ALA A 22 22.51 4.98 -3.40
C ALA A 22 23.41 5.51 -2.28
N ALA A 23 24.44 6.30 -2.60
CA ALA A 23 25.37 6.87 -1.63
C ALA A 23 24.67 7.87 -0.71
N GLU A 24 23.78 8.71 -1.25
CA GLU A 24 22.95 9.63 -0.47
C GLU A 24 22.06 8.88 0.53
N ARG A 25 21.38 7.80 0.09
CA ARG A 25 20.50 6.98 0.94
C ARG A 25 21.19 6.35 2.14
N VAL A 26 22.46 5.96 1.97
CA VAL A 26 23.25 5.31 3.03
C VAL A 26 24.22 6.27 3.73
N HIS A 27 24.07 7.58 3.49
CA HIS A 27 24.91 8.64 4.05
C HIS A 27 26.42 8.39 3.83
N ALA A 28 26.78 7.91 2.64
CA ALA A 28 28.15 7.68 2.22
C ALA A 28 28.53 8.59 1.04
N THR A 29 29.83 8.67 0.74
CA THR A 29 30.28 9.28 -0.52
C THR A 29 30.23 8.25 -1.63
N GLN A 30 29.94 8.69 -2.87
CA GLN A 30 29.94 7.80 -4.04
C GLN A 30 31.26 7.03 -4.22
N PRO A 31 32.47 7.65 -4.07
CA PRO A 31 33.73 6.90 -4.11
C PRO A 31 33.86 5.88 -2.98
N GLY A 32 33.40 6.22 -1.77
CA GLY A 32 33.39 5.32 -0.62
C GLY A 32 32.50 4.10 -0.86
N LEU A 33 31.31 4.32 -1.41
CA LEU A 33 30.37 3.26 -1.77
C LEU A 33 30.94 2.32 -2.83
N SER A 34 31.54 2.89 -3.89
CA SER A 34 32.20 2.12 -4.95
C SER A 34 33.38 1.28 -4.44
N LYS A 35 34.18 1.83 -3.50
CA LYS A 35 35.27 1.09 -2.85
C LYS A 35 34.75 -0.08 -2.01
N GLN A 36 33.69 0.13 -1.24
CA GLN A 36 33.06 -0.91 -0.42
C GLN A 36 32.45 -2.02 -1.28
N LEU A 37 31.86 -1.67 -2.42
CA LEU A 37 31.35 -2.65 -3.38
C LEU A 37 32.49 -3.50 -3.96
N ARG A 38 33.58 -2.90 -4.42
CA ARG A 38 34.73 -3.65 -4.93
C ARG A 38 35.31 -4.59 -3.89
N ALA A 39 35.48 -4.12 -2.65
CA ALA A 39 35.96 -4.96 -1.56
C ALA A 39 35.02 -6.16 -1.27
N LEU A 40 33.70 -5.98 -1.45
CA LEU A 40 32.75 -7.08 -1.35
C LEU A 40 32.91 -8.07 -2.50
N GLU A 41 33.02 -7.60 -3.75
CA GLU A 41 33.23 -8.45 -4.93
C GLU A 41 34.56 -9.21 -4.84
N ASP A 42 35.63 -8.56 -4.39
CA ASP A 42 36.95 -9.19 -4.17
C ASP A 42 36.89 -10.27 -3.10
N GLU A 43 36.16 -10.04 -1.99
CA GLU A 43 35.97 -11.02 -0.94
C GLU A 43 35.12 -12.21 -1.39
N LEU A 44 34.09 -11.98 -2.22
CA LEU A 44 33.24 -13.03 -2.79
C LEU A 44 33.96 -13.81 -3.91
N GLY A 45 34.97 -13.22 -4.54
CA GLY A 45 35.72 -13.81 -5.65
C GLY A 45 35.00 -13.74 -7.00
N PHE A 46 33.91 -12.99 -7.11
CA PHE A 46 33.15 -12.83 -8.36
C PHE A 46 32.42 -11.48 -8.42
N PRO A 47 32.13 -10.95 -9.64
CA PRO A 47 31.38 -9.71 -9.79
C PRO A 47 29.90 -9.89 -9.43
N VAL A 48 29.38 -8.96 -8.63
CA VAL A 48 27.96 -8.86 -8.27
C VAL A 48 27.20 -8.03 -9.30
N PHE A 49 27.87 -7.07 -9.93
CA PHE A 49 27.26 -6.20 -10.95
C PHE A 49 27.91 -6.35 -12.32
N LEU A 50 27.07 -6.26 -13.36
CA LEU A 50 27.48 -6.02 -14.73
C LEU A 50 27.92 -4.56 -14.88
N ARG A 51 29.02 -4.34 -15.62
CA ARG A 51 29.61 -3.01 -15.83
C ARG A 51 29.80 -2.72 -17.31
N ASN A 52 29.48 -1.50 -17.71
CA ASN A 52 29.96 -0.91 -18.96
C ASN A 52 30.88 0.27 -18.62
N GLY A 53 32.18 0.02 -18.69
CA GLY A 53 33.20 0.93 -18.16
C GLY A 53 33.02 1.15 -16.66
N LYS A 54 32.74 2.39 -16.24
CA LYS A 54 32.51 2.76 -14.84
C LYS A 54 31.05 2.66 -14.39
N ARG A 55 30.10 2.46 -15.32
CA ARG A 55 28.65 2.46 -15.04
C ARG A 55 28.15 1.04 -14.76
N LEU A 56 27.33 0.89 -13.73
CA LEU A 56 26.61 -0.36 -13.45
C LEU A 56 25.42 -0.48 -14.41
N THR A 57 25.23 -1.65 -15.01
CA THR A 57 24.18 -1.88 -16.02
C THR A 57 23.21 -2.98 -15.65
N GLY A 58 23.53 -3.80 -14.65
CA GLY A 58 22.69 -4.89 -14.17
C GLY A 58 23.32 -5.61 -12.98
N LEU A 59 22.57 -6.50 -12.35
CA LEU A 59 23.12 -7.55 -11.48
C LEU A 59 23.60 -8.72 -12.35
N THR A 60 24.63 -9.42 -11.90
CA THR A 60 24.91 -10.78 -12.41
C THR A 60 23.89 -11.76 -11.84
N GLU A 61 23.83 -12.99 -12.37
CA GLU A 61 22.99 -14.06 -11.80
C GLU A 61 23.39 -14.34 -10.33
N LEU A 62 24.69 -14.56 -10.08
CA LEU A 62 25.24 -14.70 -8.74
C LEU A 62 24.99 -13.46 -7.88
N GLY A 63 25.12 -12.27 -8.45
CA GLY A 63 24.87 -11.02 -7.75
C GLY A 63 23.41 -10.84 -7.33
N SER A 64 22.47 -11.34 -8.12
CA SER A 64 21.05 -11.35 -7.77
C SER A 64 20.78 -12.27 -6.58
N GLU A 65 21.42 -13.44 -6.54
CA GLU A 65 21.34 -14.34 -5.40
C GLU A 65 21.96 -13.73 -4.13
N VAL A 66 23.14 -13.09 -4.27
CA VAL A 66 23.80 -12.38 -3.17
C VAL A 66 22.92 -11.24 -2.64
N ALA A 67 22.30 -10.46 -3.51
CA ALA A 67 21.40 -9.37 -3.10
C ALA A 67 20.19 -9.90 -2.33
N SER A 68 19.58 -11.00 -2.77
CA SER A 68 18.47 -11.66 -2.07
C SER A 68 18.89 -12.12 -0.67
N ARG A 69 20.03 -12.81 -0.55
CA ARG A 69 20.58 -13.25 0.75
C ARG A 69 20.97 -12.08 1.64
N ALA A 70 21.53 -11.01 1.07
CA ALA A 70 21.88 -9.79 1.79
C ALA A 70 20.66 -9.16 2.45
N ARG A 71 19.51 -9.07 1.75
CA ARG A 71 18.25 -8.56 2.30
C ARG A 71 17.81 -9.37 3.52
N LEU A 72 17.81 -10.71 3.41
CA LEU A 72 17.45 -11.59 4.52
C LEU A 72 18.33 -11.36 5.75
N ILE A 73 19.66 -11.28 5.58
CA ILE A 73 20.59 -11.05 6.69
C ILE A 73 20.36 -9.68 7.35
N VAL A 74 20.19 -8.63 6.54
CA VAL A 74 19.92 -7.28 7.06
C VAL A 74 18.58 -7.24 7.82
N ASP A 75 17.57 -7.95 7.34
CA ASP A 75 16.26 -8.01 7.99
C ASP A 75 16.26 -8.84 9.29
N GLN A 76 17.06 -9.91 9.37
CA GLN A 76 17.28 -10.60 10.64
C GLN A 76 18.02 -9.71 11.65
N ALA A 77 19.02 -8.94 11.21
CA ALA A 77 19.69 -7.98 12.09
C ALA A 77 18.72 -6.87 12.58
N ARG A 78 17.79 -6.42 11.74
CA ARG A 78 16.70 -5.51 12.15
C ARG A 78 15.75 -6.16 13.15
N SER A 79 15.40 -7.43 12.93
CA SER A 79 14.51 -8.20 13.81
C SER A 79 15.09 -8.39 15.21
N ILE A 80 16.39 -8.67 15.33
CA ILE A 80 17.07 -8.75 16.63
C ILE A 80 16.98 -7.41 17.38
N ARG A 81 17.19 -6.29 16.68
CA ARG A 81 17.06 -4.94 17.28
C ARG A 81 15.62 -4.66 17.70
N ALA A 82 14.65 -4.96 16.83
CA ALA A 82 13.22 -4.76 17.11
C ALA A 82 12.76 -5.60 18.31
N PHE A 83 13.19 -6.86 18.38
CA PHE A 83 12.95 -7.74 19.52
C PHE A 83 13.52 -7.15 20.82
N ALA A 84 14.80 -6.75 20.82
CA ALA A 84 15.43 -6.16 21.99
C ALA A 84 14.70 -4.88 22.46
N ALA A 85 14.33 -4.03 21.50
CA ALA A 85 13.62 -2.79 21.76
C ALA A 85 12.17 -3.04 22.27
N ASN A 86 11.47 -4.06 21.76
CA ASN A 86 10.14 -4.45 22.26
C ASN A 86 10.24 -5.00 23.69
N THR A 87 11.24 -5.86 23.96
CA THR A 87 11.51 -6.42 25.30
C THR A 87 11.82 -5.33 26.33
N ARG A 88 12.50 -4.25 25.91
CA ARG A 88 12.74 -3.08 26.76
C ARG A 88 11.58 -2.08 26.79
N ALA A 89 10.46 -2.38 26.13
CA ALA A 89 9.31 -1.50 25.98
C ALA A 89 9.68 -0.09 25.47
N GLU A 90 10.65 0.00 24.55
CA GLU A 90 11.05 1.28 23.95
C GLU A 90 9.91 1.88 23.14
N THR A 91 9.58 3.14 23.42
CA THR A 91 8.43 3.85 22.84
C THR A 91 8.83 4.90 21.79
N ASP A 92 10.07 4.84 21.33
CA ASP A 92 10.66 5.68 20.29
C ASP A 92 11.13 4.84 19.10
N GLY A 93 11.44 5.53 18.00
CA GLY A 93 11.81 4.91 16.72
C GLY A 93 11.12 5.59 15.54
N GLU A 94 11.08 4.89 14.42
CA GLU A 94 10.40 5.33 13.20
C GLU A 94 9.45 4.23 12.72
N LEU A 95 8.25 4.62 12.29
CA LEU A 95 7.29 3.76 11.60
C LEU A 95 7.13 4.25 10.16
N ARG A 96 7.51 3.41 9.20
CA ARG A 96 7.46 3.71 7.77
C ARG A 96 6.29 2.97 7.13
N VAL A 97 5.31 3.73 6.64
CA VAL A 97 4.09 3.21 6.03
C VAL A 97 4.03 3.66 4.57
N VAL A 98 3.84 2.71 3.65
CA VAL A 98 3.58 2.99 2.23
C VAL A 98 2.13 2.65 1.91
N CYS A 99 1.40 3.52 1.23
CA CYS A 99 0.01 3.27 0.85
C CYS A 99 -0.41 4.12 -0.36
N THR A 100 -1.68 4.03 -0.76
CA THR A 100 -2.26 4.95 -1.76
C THR A 100 -2.68 6.27 -1.12
N HIS A 101 -2.87 7.32 -1.93
CA HIS A 101 -3.41 8.61 -1.45
C HIS A 101 -4.74 8.46 -0.70
N THR A 102 -5.63 7.59 -1.19
CA THR A 102 -6.94 7.35 -0.56
C THR A 102 -6.77 6.81 0.86
N LEU A 103 -5.91 5.82 1.09
CA LEU A 103 -5.67 5.25 2.41
C LEU A 103 -4.97 6.25 3.34
N ALA A 104 -3.97 6.98 2.83
CA ALA A 104 -3.26 8.01 3.58
C ALA A 104 -4.20 9.10 4.10
N ARG A 105 -5.19 9.50 3.30
CA ARG A 105 -6.08 10.63 3.60
C ARG A 105 -7.32 10.24 4.41
N PHE A 106 -7.94 9.11 4.09
CA PHE A 106 -9.27 8.78 4.62
C PHE A 106 -9.26 7.66 5.67
N VAL A 107 -8.17 6.91 5.80
CA VAL A 107 -8.07 5.75 6.70
C VAL A 107 -7.02 6.01 7.79
N LEU A 108 -5.78 6.30 7.41
CA LEU A 108 -4.66 6.42 8.35
C LEU A 108 -4.82 7.50 9.45
N PRO A 109 -5.42 8.68 9.23
CA PRO A 109 -5.35 9.76 10.23
C PRO A 109 -5.92 9.40 11.60
N GLU A 110 -7.00 8.62 11.64
CA GLU A 110 -7.64 8.20 12.90
C GLU A 110 -6.75 7.23 13.68
N ALA A 111 -6.31 6.14 13.04
CA ALA A 111 -5.42 5.15 13.63
C ALA A 111 -4.06 5.75 14.02
N LEU A 112 -3.52 6.68 13.23
CA LEU A 112 -2.28 7.39 13.56
C LEU A 112 -2.45 8.39 14.71
N GLY A 113 -3.62 9.01 14.85
CA GLY A 113 -3.94 9.87 16.00
C GLY A 113 -3.96 9.07 17.31
N GLU A 114 -4.53 7.87 17.30
CA GLU A 114 -4.45 6.92 18.41
C GLU A 114 -3.03 6.46 18.70
N LEU A 115 -2.31 6.03 17.65
CA LEU A 115 -0.93 5.62 17.75
C LEU A 115 -0.05 6.71 18.36
N ARG A 116 -0.22 7.96 17.94
CA ARG A 116 0.56 9.11 18.41
C ARG A 116 0.34 9.41 19.88
N ARG A 117 -0.88 9.21 20.39
CA ARG A 117 -1.20 9.33 21.83
C ARG A 117 -0.45 8.29 22.65
N ARG A 118 -0.34 7.05 22.15
CA ARG A 118 0.34 5.95 22.84
C ARG A 118 1.85 5.97 22.67
N TYR A 119 2.36 6.43 21.53
CA TYR A 119 3.77 6.47 21.17
C TYR A 119 4.22 7.88 20.73
N PRO A 120 4.27 8.86 21.67
CA PRO A 120 4.55 10.26 21.36
C PRO A 120 6.01 10.54 20.95
N ARG A 121 6.89 9.54 20.95
CA ARG A 121 8.29 9.66 20.49
C ARG A 121 8.57 8.90 19.20
N VAL A 122 7.59 8.17 18.64
CA VAL A 122 7.74 7.53 17.34
C VAL A 122 7.56 8.56 16.23
N ARG A 123 8.54 8.62 15.33
CA ARG A 123 8.47 9.36 14.07
C ARG A 123 7.61 8.56 13.08
N LEU A 124 6.66 9.23 12.45
CA LEU A 124 5.82 8.62 11.41
C LEU A 124 6.33 9.09 10.05
N ALA A 125 6.64 8.14 9.17
CA ALA A 125 6.99 8.41 7.78
C ALA A 125 5.94 7.73 6.89
N ILE A 126 5.10 8.54 6.26
CA ILE A 126 4.03 8.05 5.38
C ILE A 126 4.41 8.44 3.96
N GLU A 127 4.49 7.45 3.09
CA GLU A 127 4.77 7.64 1.68
C GLU A 127 3.59 7.13 0.84
N THR A 128 3.20 7.90 -0.16
CA THR A 128 2.12 7.55 -1.08
C THR A 128 2.68 7.12 -2.43
N THR A 129 2.17 6.02 -2.97
CA THR A 129 2.57 5.52 -4.28
C THR A 129 1.39 4.89 -5.03
N ASP A 130 1.60 4.56 -6.31
CA ASP A 130 0.62 3.84 -7.13
C ASP A 130 0.45 2.40 -6.61
N PRO A 131 -0.78 1.83 -6.61
CA PRO A 131 -1.02 0.43 -6.23
C PRO A 131 -0.02 -0.59 -6.79
N ALA A 132 0.41 -0.43 -8.04
CA ALA A 132 1.35 -1.34 -8.70
C ALA A 132 2.76 -1.33 -8.07
N ARG A 133 3.14 -0.26 -7.37
CA ARG A 133 4.46 -0.07 -6.77
C ARG A 133 4.50 -0.41 -5.27
N ILE A 134 3.35 -0.67 -4.64
CA ILE A 134 3.27 -0.92 -3.19
C ILE A 134 4.03 -2.19 -2.80
N VAL A 135 3.87 -3.26 -3.58
CA VAL A 135 4.57 -4.54 -3.38
C VAL A 135 6.08 -4.38 -3.54
N GLU A 136 6.52 -3.67 -4.59
CA GLU A 136 7.94 -3.38 -4.83
C GLU A 136 8.55 -2.55 -3.69
N ALA A 137 7.81 -1.54 -3.20
CA ALA A 137 8.25 -0.71 -2.09
C ALA A 137 8.48 -1.52 -0.80
N LEU A 138 7.62 -2.52 -0.53
CA LEU A 138 7.82 -3.44 0.60
C LEU A 138 9.10 -4.29 0.42
N GLY A 139 9.35 -4.78 -0.79
CA GLY A 139 10.55 -5.56 -1.12
C GLY A 139 11.87 -4.79 -0.98
N GLY A 140 11.82 -3.47 -1.07
CA GLY A 140 12.95 -2.57 -0.76
C GLY A 140 13.46 -2.68 0.68
N GLY A 141 12.63 -3.18 1.61
CA GLY A 141 13.03 -3.48 2.98
C GLY A 141 13.04 -2.26 3.92
N ASP A 142 12.83 -1.05 3.42
CA ASP A 142 12.75 0.17 4.22
C ASP A 142 11.31 0.56 4.60
N VAL A 143 10.36 -0.36 4.42
CA VAL A 143 8.95 -0.19 4.76
C VAL A 143 8.59 -1.17 5.86
N ASP A 144 7.90 -0.69 6.91
CA ASP A 144 7.43 -1.54 8.01
C ASP A 144 6.04 -2.12 7.71
N VAL A 145 5.18 -1.31 7.07
CA VAL A 145 3.83 -1.72 6.64
C VAL A 145 3.52 -1.12 5.29
N ALA A 146 3.12 -1.95 4.33
CA ALA A 146 2.55 -1.47 3.09
C ALA A 146 1.05 -1.77 3.05
N LEU A 147 0.21 -0.76 2.81
CA LEU A 147 -1.24 -0.95 2.71
C LEU A 147 -1.66 -1.03 1.26
N SER A 148 -2.19 -2.18 0.84
CA SER A 148 -2.63 -2.43 -0.53
C SER A 148 -4.09 -2.89 -0.56
N SER A 149 -4.82 -2.49 -1.59
CA SER A 149 -6.20 -2.95 -1.80
C SER A 149 -6.27 -3.83 -3.04
N SER A 150 -6.96 -4.96 -2.94
CA SER A 150 -7.20 -5.88 -4.05
C SER A 150 -8.68 -6.22 -4.15
N ALA A 151 -9.18 -6.37 -5.37
CA ALA A 151 -10.46 -7.03 -5.64
C ALA A 151 -10.14 -8.51 -5.92
N GLY A 152 -10.52 -9.41 -5.01
CA GLY A 152 -10.20 -10.84 -5.11
C GLY A 152 -9.04 -11.24 -4.20
N LEU A 153 -8.05 -11.94 -4.76
CA LEU A 153 -6.99 -12.60 -3.98
C LEU A 153 -6.07 -11.59 -3.27
N PRO A 154 -5.53 -11.96 -2.09
CA PRO A 154 -4.51 -11.19 -1.40
C PRO A 154 -3.25 -10.99 -2.29
N PRO A 155 -2.53 -9.86 -2.15
CA PRO A 155 -1.24 -9.69 -2.82
C PRO A 155 -0.23 -10.77 -2.40
N GLU A 156 0.47 -11.35 -3.38
CA GLU A 156 1.47 -12.41 -3.17
C GLU A 156 2.84 -11.85 -2.74
N THR A 157 2.88 -11.04 -1.68
CA THR A 157 4.15 -10.51 -1.14
C THR A 157 4.08 -10.30 0.35
N GLY A 158 5.12 -10.80 1.04
CA GLY A 158 5.20 -10.74 2.49
C GLY A 158 4.06 -11.50 3.14
N LEU A 159 3.70 -11.09 4.36
CA LEU A 159 2.48 -11.54 5.02
C LEU A 159 1.36 -10.55 4.73
N ALA A 160 0.34 -10.98 3.99
CA ALA A 160 -0.85 -10.19 3.72
C ALA A 160 -1.91 -10.41 4.82
N VAL A 161 -2.09 -9.41 5.68
CA VAL A 161 -3.07 -9.42 6.77
C VAL A 161 -4.32 -8.64 6.30
N PRO A 162 -5.50 -9.27 6.18
CA PRO A 162 -6.72 -8.56 5.80
C PRO A 162 -7.13 -7.60 6.93
N LEU A 163 -7.36 -6.33 6.59
CA LEU A 163 -7.73 -5.30 7.58
C LEU A 163 -9.23 -5.02 7.54
N PHE A 164 -9.73 -4.60 6.38
CA PHE A 164 -11.12 -4.23 6.18
C PHE A 164 -11.50 -4.30 4.70
N ARG A 165 -12.81 -4.31 4.44
CA ARG A 165 -13.44 -4.31 3.13
C ARG A 165 -14.10 -2.98 2.85
N TRP A 166 -14.16 -2.62 1.57
CA TRP A 166 -14.76 -1.40 1.07
C TRP A 166 -15.36 -1.60 -0.32
N ARG A 167 -16.28 -0.71 -0.73
CA ARG A 167 -16.94 -0.76 -2.04
C ARG A 167 -16.69 0.52 -2.83
N ARG A 168 -16.96 0.43 -4.14
CA ARG A 168 -16.99 1.60 -5.00
C ARG A 168 -18.35 2.27 -4.93
N VAL A 169 -18.33 3.61 -4.97
CA VAL A 169 -19.51 4.46 -5.04
C VAL A 169 -19.35 5.46 -6.18
N ALA A 170 -20.47 5.87 -6.77
CA ALA A 170 -20.51 6.97 -7.72
C ALA A 170 -20.68 8.30 -6.99
N LEU A 171 -19.87 9.29 -7.32
CA LEU A 171 -20.05 10.67 -6.93
C LEU A 171 -20.72 11.43 -8.07
N VAL A 172 -21.83 12.09 -7.78
CA VAL A 172 -22.56 12.93 -8.74
C VAL A 172 -22.84 14.30 -8.13
N PRO A 173 -22.98 15.37 -8.94
CA PRO A 173 -23.56 16.61 -8.46
C PRO A 173 -24.93 16.35 -7.82
N ALA A 174 -25.26 17.05 -6.73
CA ALA A 174 -26.55 16.90 -6.05
C ALA A 174 -27.74 17.27 -6.95
N THR A 175 -27.51 18.10 -7.98
CA THR A 175 -28.49 18.49 -9.00
C THR A 175 -28.60 17.49 -10.15
N HIS A 176 -27.72 16.50 -10.24
CA HIS A 176 -27.68 15.54 -11.34
C HIS A 176 -28.89 14.59 -11.32
N VAL A 177 -29.36 14.14 -12.49
CA VAL A 177 -30.52 13.23 -12.60
C VAL A 177 -30.32 11.93 -11.81
N LEU A 178 -29.08 11.43 -11.79
CA LEU A 178 -28.74 10.22 -11.04
C LEU A 178 -28.78 10.42 -9.53
N ALA A 179 -28.70 11.65 -9.00
CA ALA A 179 -28.73 11.95 -7.56
C ALA A 179 -30.01 11.47 -6.86
N ARG A 180 -31.06 11.18 -7.62
CA ARG A 180 -32.34 10.63 -7.13
C ARG A 180 -32.37 9.10 -7.05
N ARG A 181 -31.37 8.41 -7.59
CA ARG A 181 -31.28 6.95 -7.56
C ARG A 181 -30.78 6.47 -6.20
N LYS A 182 -31.28 5.32 -5.76
CA LYS A 182 -30.80 4.66 -4.53
C LYS A 182 -29.53 3.84 -4.80
N VAL A 183 -29.42 3.25 -5.99
CA VAL A 183 -28.32 2.41 -6.46
C VAL A 183 -28.14 2.67 -7.96
N LEU A 184 -26.91 2.64 -8.45
CA LEU A 184 -26.58 2.73 -9.87
C LEU A 184 -26.03 1.41 -10.41
N ARG A 185 -26.41 1.11 -11.64
CA ARG A 185 -25.89 -0.02 -12.41
C ARG A 185 -24.77 0.46 -13.33
N LEU A 186 -23.93 -0.44 -13.83
CA LEU A 186 -22.86 -0.05 -14.75
C LEU A 186 -23.40 0.57 -16.04
N VAL A 187 -24.53 0.09 -16.55
CA VAL A 187 -25.20 0.68 -17.73
C VAL A 187 -25.69 2.12 -17.48
N ASP A 188 -26.03 2.48 -16.24
CA ASP A 188 -26.45 3.84 -15.91
C ASP A 188 -25.23 4.79 -15.92
N LEU A 189 -24.05 4.28 -15.54
CA LEU A 189 -22.78 5.02 -15.54
C LEU A 189 -22.19 5.20 -16.94
N ALA A 190 -22.25 4.15 -17.78
CA ALA A 190 -21.65 4.15 -19.11
C ALA A 190 -22.25 5.20 -20.07
N GLN A 191 -23.38 5.80 -19.70
CA GLN A 191 -24.05 6.88 -20.43
C GLN A 191 -23.42 8.27 -20.20
N TYR A 192 -22.45 8.40 -19.28
CA TYR A 192 -21.87 9.67 -18.89
C TYR A 192 -20.34 9.61 -18.86
N PRO A 193 -19.65 10.77 -19.00
CA PRO A 193 -18.21 10.85 -18.78
C PRO A 193 -17.83 10.44 -17.36
N LEU A 194 -16.87 9.54 -17.23
CA LEU A 194 -16.40 9.02 -15.95
C LEU A 194 -15.07 9.64 -15.52
N LEU A 195 -14.98 9.94 -14.23
CA LEU A 195 -13.79 10.45 -13.56
C LEU A 195 -13.27 9.36 -12.62
N VAL A 196 -12.09 8.81 -12.91
CA VAL A 196 -11.59 7.57 -12.28
C VAL A 196 -10.12 7.68 -11.88
N TYR A 197 -9.62 6.71 -11.11
CA TYR A 197 -8.17 6.62 -10.84
C TYR A 197 -7.41 6.16 -12.09
N PRO A 198 -6.13 6.54 -12.28
CA PRO A 198 -5.27 5.98 -13.31
C PRO A 198 -5.21 4.45 -13.29
N SER A 199 -5.36 3.83 -12.11
CA SER A 199 -5.42 2.38 -11.97
C SER A 199 -6.64 1.73 -12.62
N THR A 200 -7.73 2.48 -12.77
CA THR A 200 -8.97 1.97 -13.35
C THR A 200 -8.82 1.67 -14.84
N VAL A 201 -8.01 2.44 -15.56
CA VAL A 201 -7.88 2.32 -17.03
C VAL A 201 -6.77 1.37 -17.46
N ARG A 202 -6.08 0.73 -16.50
CA ARG A 202 -5.03 -0.26 -16.78
C ARG A 202 -5.64 -1.64 -17.08
N PRO A 203 -4.95 -2.49 -17.85
CA PRO A 203 -5.30 -3.91 -17.99
C PRO A 203 -5.37 -4.60 -16.61
N GLY A 204 -6.33 -5.50 -16.41
CA GLY A 204 -6.52 -6.19 -15.13
C GLY A 204 -7.30 -5.39 -14.08
N SER A 205 -7.84 -4.22 -14.45
CA SER A 205 -8.66 -3.41 -13.54
C SER A 205 -10.05 -4.03 -13.38
N SER A 206 -10.37 -4.48 -12.16
CA SER A 206 -11.70 -4.99 -11.81
C SER A 206 -12.88 -4.08 -12.20
N LEU A 207 -12.70 -2.76 -12.25
CA LEU A 207 -13.77 -1.86 -12.70
C LEU A 207 -13.89 -1.84 -14.23
N ALA A 208 -12.77 -1.83 -14.96
CA ALA A 208 -12.80 -1.89 -16.42
C ALA A 208 -13.30 -3.26 -16.91
N GLU A 209 -12.88 -4.34 -16.26
CA GLU A 209 -13.37 -5.70 -16.52
C GLU A 209 -14.88 -5.79 -16.31
N ALA A 210 -15.41 -5.24 -15.21
CA ALA A 210 -16.84 -5.26 -14.97
C ALA A 210 -17.66 -4.50 -16.02
N PHE A 211 -17.12 -3.42 -16.61
CA PHE A 211 -17.75 -2.78 -17.78
C PHE A 211 -17.66 -3.67 -19.02
N ALA A 212 -16.49 -4.24 -19.30
CA ALA A 212 -16.25 -5.10 -20.46
C ALA A 212 -17.10 -6.38 -20.43
N ASP A 213 -17.28 -7.00 -19.27
CA ASP A 213 -18.11 -8.20 -19.06
C ASP A 213 -19.59 -7.95 -19.41
N GLN A 214 -20.03 -6.70 -19.35
CA GLN A 214 -21.38 -6.27 -19.77
C GLN A 214 -21.41 -5.69 -21.20
N GLY A 215 -20.30 -5.74 -21.94
CA GLY A 215 -20.19 -5.13 -23.27
C GLY A 215 -20.30 -3.60 -23.27
N LEU A 216 -19.97 -2.95 -22.15
CA LEU A 216 -20.06 -1.51 -21.97
C LEU A 216 -18.70 -0.84 -22.25
N HIS A 217 -18.74 0.31 -22.92
CA HIS A 217 -17.57 1.10 -23.27
C HIS A 217 -17.72 2.52 -22.72
N PRO A 218 -17.50 2.73 -21.41
CA PRO A 218 -17.63 4.06 -20.82
C PRO A 218 -16.53 5.00 -21.33
N GLU A 219 -16.85 6.29 -21.40
CA GLU A 219 -15.87 7.34 -21.64
C GLU A 219 -15.14 7.69 -20.34
N TYR A 220 -13.81 7.56 -20.31
CA TYR A 220 -12.98 8.01 -19.19
C TYR A 220 -12.46 9.42 -19.44
N ALA A 221 -13.26 10.44 -19.16
CA ALA A 221 -12.91 11.83 -19.45
C ALA A 221 -11.75 12.37 -18.62
N VAL A 222 -11.60 11.91 -17.36
CA VAL A 222 -10.50 12.32 -16.48
C VAL A 222 -9.97 11.14 -15.69
N THR A 223 -8.63 11.05 -15.62
CA THR A 223 -7.95 10.24 -14.61
C THR A 223 -7.30 11.15 -13.58
N ALA A 224 -7.49 10.83 -12.30
CA ALA A 224 -7.01 11.66 -11.18
C ALA A 224 -6.39 10.80 -10.06
N SER A 225 -5.30 11.27 -9.48
CA SER A 225 -4.48 10.52 -8.52
C SER A 225 -5.13 10.31 -7.15
N ASP A 226 -6.14 11.09 -6.80
CA ASP A 226 -6.85 10.98 -5.52
C ASP A 226 -8.34 11.34 -5.62
N ALA A 227 -9.10 10.89 -4.62
CA ALA A 227 -10.55 11.02 -4.58
C ALA A 227 -11.05 12.46 -4.44
N GLU A 228 -10.26 13.35 -3.84
CA GLU A 228 -10.63 14.75 -3.62
C GLU A 228 -10.58 15.54 -4.93
N LEU A 229 -9.59 15.24 -5.78
CA LEU A 229 -9.52 15.81 -7.11
C LEU A 229 -10.70 15.34 -7.98
N ILE A 230 -11.03 14.04 -7.91
CA ILE A 230 -12.24 13.50 -8.55
C ILE A 230 -13.48 14.24 -8.05
N ARG A 231 -13.65 14.40 -6.73
CA ARG A 231 -14.79 15.13 -6.15
C ARG A 231 -14.88 16.57 -6.66
N THR A 232 -13.75 17.29 -6.69
CA THR A 232 -13.69 18.66 -7.21
C THR A 232 -14.20 18.73 -8.66
N TYR A 233 -13.82 17.79 -9.51
CA TYR A 233 -14.29 17.76 -10.91
C TYR A 233 -15.75 17.31 -11.06
N VAL A 234 -16.24 16.45 -10.16
CA VAL A 234 -17.67 16.15 -10.05
C VAL A 234 -18.46 17.41 -9.68
N GLU A 235 -17.98 18.21 -8.73
CA GLU A 235 -18.63 19.47 -8.34
C GLU A 235 -18.75 20.48 -9.50
N GLN A 236 -17.77 20.48 -10.41
CA GLN A 236 -17.78 21.30 -11.62
C GLN A 236 -18.64 20.71 -12.76
N GLY A 237 -19.28 19.55 -12.55
CA GLY A 237 -20.15 18.92 -13.53
C GLY A 237 -19.41 18.28 -14.71
N ILE A 238 -18.10 18.02 -14.59
CA ILE A 238 -17.28 17.45 -15.69
C ILE A 238 -17.68 15.99 -15.98
N GLY A 239 -18.14 15.26 -14.96
CA GLY A 239 -18.56 13.86 -15.11
C GLY A 239 -18.96 13.22 -13.79
N ILE A 240 -19.15 11.91 -13.83
CA ILE A 240 -19.45 11.07 -12.66
C ILE A 240 -18.15 10.49 -12.11
N GLY A 241 -17.88 10.74 -10.83
CA GLY A 241 -16.72 10.17 -10.16
C GLY A 241 -16.98 8.73 -9.72
N ILE A 242 -16.00 7.83 -9.84
CA ILE A 242 -16.06 6.51 -9.20
C ILE A 242 -14.90 6.38 -8.21
N VAL A 243 -15.24 6.30 -6.93
CA VAL A 243 -14.28 6.30 -5.82
C VAL A 243 -14.56 5.18 -4.83
N ALA A 244 -13.63 4.92 -3.91
CA ALA A 244 -13.90 4.10 -2.74
C ALA A 244 -14.86 4.81 -1.77
N ASP A 245 -15.82 4.09 -1.18
CA ASP A 245 -16.70 4.60 -0.11
C ASP A 245 -15.91 5.18 1.08
N LEU A 246 -14.70 4.68 1.34
CA LEU A 246 -13.69 5.25 2.23
C LEU A 246 -13.57 6.78 2.08
N ALA A 247 -13.61 7.30 0.85
CA ALA A 247 -13.48 8.72 0.54
C ALA A 247 -14.82 9.49 0.53
N ALA A 248 -15.95 8.82 0.74
CA ALA A 248 -17.29 9.38 0.63
C ALA A 248 -17.94 9.77 1.98
N HIS A 249 -17.24 9.62 3.10
CA HIS A 249 -17.79 9.90 4.44
C HIS A 249 -18.00 11.39 4.73
N ARG A 250 -17.27 12.29 4.05
CA ARG A 250 -17.31 13.75 4.28
C ARG A 250 -17.46 14.49 2.96
N LEU A 251 -18.63 14.37 2.34
CA LEU A 251 -18.96 15.07 1.10
C LEU A 251 -19.63 16.42 1.40
N PRO A 252 -19.36 17.46 0.60
CA PRO A 252 -20.12 18.70 0.68
C PRO A 252 -21.56 18.49 0.20
N PRO A 253 -22.51 19.35 0.59
CA PRO A 253 -23.91 19.23 0.17
C PRO A 253 -24.14 19.25 -1.35
N SER A 254 -23.18 19.79 -2.10
CA SER A 254 -23.19 19.85 -3.57
C SER A 254 -22.93 18.50 -4.27
N VAL A 255 -22.47 17.47 -3.54
CA VAL A 255 -22.14 16.15 -4.09
C VAL A 255 -22.90 15.07 -3.34
N ARG A 256 -23.42 14.08 -4.07
CA ARG A 256 -23.98 12.86 -3.48
C ARG A 256 -23.15 11.64 -3.88
N ALA A 257 -22.86 10.79 -2.89
CA ALA A 257 -22.42 9.43 -3.14
C ALA A 257 -23.62 8.52 -3.33
N ILE A 258 -23.58 7.70 -4.38
CA ILE A 258 -24.59 6.70 -4.69
C ILE A 258 -23.90 5.34 -4.77
N PRO A 259 -24.40 4.33 -4.03
CA PRO A 259 -23.91 2.97 -4.14
C PRO A 259 -24.01 2.42 -5.57
N LEU A 260 -23.06 1.56 -5.93
CA LEU A 260 -23.12 0.76 -7.15
C LEU A 260 -23.74 -0.61 -6.85
N GLU A 261 -24.42 -1.20 -7.83
CA GLU A 261 -24.96 -2.55 -7.72
C GLU A 261 -23.86 -3.59 -7.46
N MET A 262 -24.24 -4.75 -6.89
CA MET A 262 -23.30 -5.80 -6.48
C MET A 262 -22.57 -6.52 -7.63
N ALA A 263 -22.66 -6.04 -8.88
CA ALA A 263 -21.84 -6.53 -9.99
C ALA A 263 -20.34 -6.29 -9.76
N LEU A 264 -19.98 -5.35 -8.87
CA LEU A 264 -18.60 -5.10 -8.48
C LEU A 264 -18.26 -5.85 -7.17
N ALA A 265 -17.31 -6.78 -7.27
CA ALA A 265 -16.75 -7.43 -6.09
C ALA A 265 -16.20 -6.37 -5.10
N PRO A 266 -16.43 -6.53 -3.79
CA PRO A 266 -15.82 -5.69 -2.77
C PRO A 266 -14.29 -5.77 -2.84
N CYS A 267 -13.63 -4.68 -2.49
CA CYS A 267 -12.19 -4.66 -2.33
C CYS A 267 -11.83 -4.91 -0.86
N THR A 268 -10.75 -5.65 -0.63
CA THR A 268 -10.16 -5.83 0.69
C THR A 268 -8.85 -5.06 0.74
N THR A 269 -8.68 -4.25 1.79
CA THR A 269 -7.39 -3.63 2.12
C THR A 269 -6.62 -4.58 3.03
N TYR A 270 -5.38 -4.86 2.65
CA TYR A 270 -4.43 -5.69 3.38
C TYR A 270 -3.28 -4.83 3.93
N ALA A 271 -2.80 -5.16 5.13
CA ALA A 271 -1.46 -4.80 5.56
C ALA A 271 -0.49 -5.88 5.07
N LEU A 272 0.46 -5.48 4.23
CA LEU A 272 1.57 -6.30 3.81
C LEU A 272 2.74 -6.02 4.74
N LEU A 273 3.19 -7.06 5.44
CA LEU A 273 4.32 -7.03 6.37
C LEU A 273 5.50 -7.82 5.78
N PRO A 274 6.76 -7.41 6.01
CA PRO A 274 7.90 -8.20 5.57
C PRO A 274 7.87 -9.59 6.24
N ALA A 275 7.77 -10.65 5.43
CA ALA A 275 7.86 -12.01 5.94
C ALA A 275 9.23 -12.21 6.59
N ASN A 276 9.27 -12.71 7.82
CA ASN A 276 10.49 -12.91 8.64
C ASN A 276 11.04 -11.66 9.33
N ARG A 277 10.29 -10.55 9.43
CA ARG A 277 10.67 -9.41 10.27
C ARG A 277 9.86 -9.38 11.56
N VAL A 278 10.54 -9.22 12.70
CA VAL A 278 9.86 -8.91 13.97
C VAL A 278 9.33 -7.47 13.90
N PRO A 279 8.01 -7.24 13.94
CA PRO A 279 7.46 -5.90 13.93
C PRO A 279 7.70 -5.21 15.28
N ARG A 280 7.81 -3.88 15.25
CA ARG A 280 7.81 -3.08 16.49
C ARG A 280 6.39 -3.04 17.08
N ASP A 281 6.27 -2.88 18.39
CA ASP A 281 4.95 -2.87 19.03
C ASP A 281 4.04 -1.74 18.55
N TYR A 282 4.60 -0.59 18.15
CA TYR A 282 3.85 0.50 17.52
C TYR A 282 3.34 0.13 16.12
N THR A 283 4.00 -0.78 15.40
CA THR A 283 3.49 -1.32 14.12
C THR A 283 2.22 -2.12 14.37
N LEU A 284 2.22 -2.98 15.39
CA LEU A 284 1.05 -3.78 15.75
C LEU A 284 -0.09 -2.91 16.29
N GLU A 285 0.22 -1.83 17.01
CA GLU A 285 -0.79 -0.87 17.45
C GLU A 285 -1.44 -0.14 16.27
N LEU A 286 -0.70 0.22 15.22
CA LEU A 286 -1.29 0.73 13.99
C LEU A 286 -2.29 -0.27 13.39
N LEU A 287 -1.89 -1.55 13.29
CA LEU A 287 -2.77 -2.59 12.76
C LEU A 287 -4.03 -2.78 13.61
N ARG A 288 -3.91 -2.68 14.94
CA ARG A 288 -5.06 -2.70 15.85
C ARG A 288 -6.03 -1.55 15.59
N GLY A 289 -5.52 -0.33 15.37
CA GLY A 289 -6.35 0.81 15.03
C GLY A 289 -7.05 0.67 13.68
N LEU A 290 -6.43 -0.02 12.72
CA LEU A 290 -7.01 -0.29 11.40
C LEU A 290 -7.98 -1.47 11.38
N ALA A 291 -7.75 -2.47 12.24
CA ALA A 291 -8.55 -3.69 12.35
C ALA A 291 -8.68 -4.09 13.83
N PRO A 292 -9.65 -3.53 14.58
CA PRO A 292 -9.77 -3.75 16.02
C PRO A 292 -10.00 -5.20 16.44
N LYS A 293 -10.58 -6.02 15.55
CA LYS A 293 -10.82 -7.47 15.78
C LYS A 293 -9.64 -8.35 15.39
N LEU A 294 -8.54 -7.79 14.89
CA LEU A 294 -7.35 -8.55 14.53
C LEU A 294 -6.68 -9.12 15.79
N ASP A 295 -6.55 -10.45 15.86
CA ASP A 295 -5.78 -11.11 16.91
C ASP A 295 -4.28 -10.86 16.69
N LEU A 296 -3.74 -9.86 17.39
CA LEU A 296 -2.32 -9.54 17.33
C LEU A 296 -1.43 -10.63 17.93
N ALA A 297 -1.94 -11.48 18.83
CA ALA A 297 -1.17 -12.59 19.37
C ALA A 297 -1.02 -13.69 18.30
N ALA A 298 -2.09 -14.01 17.58
CA ALA A 298 -2.02 -14.90 16.42
C ALA A 298 -1.09 -14.32 15.34
N LEU A 299 -1.22 -13.03 15.01
CA LEU A 299 -0.33 -12.38 14.04
C LEU A 299 1.15 -12.48 14.44
N ARG A 300 1.48 -12.29 15.72
CA ARG A 300 2.85 -12.47 16.23
C ARG A 300 3.36 -13.91 16.05
N ARG A 301 2.50 -14.92 16.30
CA ARG A 301 2.87 -16.33 16.10
C ARG A 301 3.09 -16.66 14.62
N VAL A 302 2.26 -16.11 13.72
CA VAL A 302 2.43 -16.23 12.27
C VAL A 302 3.74 -15.59 11.81
N LEU A 303 4.04 -14.36 12.25
CA LEU A 303 5.29 -13.67 11.90
C LEU A 303 6.54 -14.36 12.46
N ALA A 304 6.41 -15.07 13.58
CA ALA A 304 7.47 -15.90 14.15
C ALA A 304 7.61 -17.28 13.48
N GLY A 305 6.76 -17.60 12.50
CA GLY A 305 6.75 -18.91 11.82
C GLY A 305 6.22 -20.05 12.69
N LEU A 306 5.53 -19.74 13.79
CA LEU A 306 4.98 -20.73 14.73
C LEU A 306 3.59 -21.23 14.29
N GLU A 307 2.87 -20.44 13.50
CA GLU A 307 1.54 -20.76 12.97
C GLU A 307 1.45 -20.40 11.49
N LYS A 308 0.58 -21.09 10.75
CA LYS A 308 0.23 -20.68 9.38
C LYS A 308 -0.70 -19.47 9.43
N ALA A 309 -0.59 -18.61 8.43
CA ALA A 309 -1.52 -17.50 8.26
C ALA A 309 -2.93 -18.04 8.00
N ASP A 310 -3.82 -17.85 8.96
CA ASP A 310 -5.25 -18.11 8.85
C ASP A 310 -5.98 -16.92 9.50
N PHE A 311 -6.29 -15.92 8.69
CA PHE A 311 -6.94 -14.71 9.16
C PHE A 311 -8.43 -14.78 8.83
N PRO A 312 -9.32 -14.36 9.74
CA PRO A 312 -10.75 -14.30 9.45
C PRO A 312 -11.03 -13.33 8.29
N GLU A 313 -12.23 -13.47 7.70
CA GLU A 313 -12.70 -12.50 6.71
C GLU A 313 -12.70 -11.09 7.29
N ALA A 314 -12.14 -10.13 6.54
CA ALA A 314 -12.09 -8.74 6.96
C ALA A 314 -13.50 -8.13 7.08
N GLU A 315 -13.68 -7.31 8.11
CA GLU A 315 -14.93 -6.57 8.32
C GLU A 315 -15.07 -5.40 7.36
N TRP A 316 -16.28 -4.86 7.22
CA TRP A 316 -16.49 -3.59 6.51
C TRP A 316 -15.83 -2.44 7.26
N PHE A 317 -15.18 -1.54 6.50
CA PHE A 317 -14.58 -0.35 7.06
C PHE A 317 -15.62 0.45 7.89
N LYS A 318 -15.28 0.75 9.14
CA LYS A 318 -16.13 1.46 10.12
C LYS A 318 -17.48 0.80 10.42
N GLY A 319 -17.67 -0.48 10.11
CA GLY A 319 -18.94 -1.18 10.32
C GLY A 319 -20.08 -0.66 9.44
N GLU A 320 -19.81 0.34 8.59
CA GLU A 320 -20.74 0.87 7.61
C GLU A 320 -20.51 0.09 6.31
N SER A 321 -21.32 -0.94 6.08
CA SER A 321 -21.85 -1.00 4.72
C SER A 321 -22.72 0.24 4.60
N LEU A 322 -22.60 1.03 3.52
CA LEU A 322 -23.75 1.78 3.04
C LEU A 322 -24.87 0.74 2.92
N ASP A 323 -25.68 0.60 3.96
CA ASP A 323 -26.54 -0.55 4.15
C ASP A 323 -27.64 -0.42 3.11
N LEU A 324 -27.40 -1.12 2.01
CA LEU A 324 -28.24 -1.18 0.82
C LEU A 324 -29.61 -1.79 1.14
N ALA A 325 -29.78 -2.42 2.32
CA ALA A 325 -31.02 -3.05 2.75
C ALA A 325 -31.78 -2.28 3.83
N SER A 326 -31.11 -1.63 4.81
CA SER A 326 -31.84 -1.06 5.96
C SER A 326 -32.36 0.38 5.77
N ARG A 327 -32.02 1.08 4.68
CA ARG A 327 -32.71 2.33 4.27
C ARG A 327 -33.93 2.09 3.36
N VAL A 328 -34.46 0.87 3.33
CA VAL A 328 -35.66 0.48 2.56
C VAL A 328 -36.95 0.55 3.40
N ALA A 329 -36.87 0.79 4.71
CA ALA A 329 -38.05 1.02 5.54
C ALA A 329 -37.99 2.41 6.21
N ILE A 330 -38.66 3.38 5.57
CA ILE A 330 -39.62 4.38 6.08
C ILE A 330 -39.91 5.35 4.92
#